data_AF-A0A0J8U942-F1
#
_entry.id   AF-A0A0J8U942-F1
#
_cell.length_a   1.000
_cell.length_b   1.000
_cell.length_c   1.000
_cell.angle_alpha   90.00
_cell.angle_beta   90.00
_cell.angle_gamma   90.00
#
_symmetry.space_group_name_H-M   'P 1'
#
loop_
_entity.id
_entity.type
_entity.pdbx_description
1 polymer ?
#
loop_
_entity_poly.entity_id
_entity_poly.type
_entity_poly.pdbx_seq_one_letter_code
_entity_poly.pdbx_strand_id
1 'polypeptide(L)' 'MTATAVRLNQGQPVRVHVRGHDHEGEVVSATRSRATVRYVNQFGEERITKLPIGEVVVR' A
#
# COMPACT_ATOMS: atom_id res chain seq x y z
N MET A 1 -8.86 -15.36 -16.46
CA MET A 1 -8.73 -15.21 -14.99
C MET A 1 -9.01 -13.76 -14.65
N THR A 2 -10.19 -13.46 -14.12
CA THR A 2 -10.62 -12.11 -13.75
C THR A 2 -9.88 -11.72 -12.48
N ALA A 3 -8.86 -10.87 -12.58
CA ALA A 3 -8.31 -10.22 -11.41
C ALA A 3 -9.44 -9.41 -10.77
N THR A 4 -9.90 -9.83 -9.60
CA THR A 4 -10.78 -9.01 -8.77
C THR A 4 -10.09 -7.67 -8.62
N ALA A 5 -10.64 -6.63 -9.23
CA ALA A 5 -10.08 -5.29 -9.15
C ALA A 5 -10.22 -4.85 -7.69
N VAL A 6 -9.18 -5.10 -6.89
CA VAL A 6 -9.11 -4.65 -5.50
C VAL A 6 -9.11 -3.12 -5.56
N ARG A 7 -10.28 -2.53 -5.32
CA ARG A 7 -10.41 -1.08 -5.19
C ARG A 7 -9.88 -0.71 -3.81
N LEU A 8 -8.71 -0.09 -3.80
CA LEU A 8 -8.15 0.52 -2.60
C LEU A 8 -8.78 1.89 -2.41
N ASN A 9 -9.34 2.14 -1.23
CA ASN A 9 -9.91 3.43 -0.87
C ASN A 9 -8.87 4.27 -0.15
N GLN A 10 -8.94 5.59 -0.30
CA GLN A 10 -8.15 6.50 0.53
C GLN A 10 -8.53 6.31 2.00
N GLY A 11 -7.55 6.31 2.90
CA GLY A 11 -7.76 6.05 4.32
C GLY A 11 -7.74 4.56 4.70
N GLN A 12 -7.65 3.66 3.73
CA GLN A 12 -7.74 2.23 3.99
C GLN A 12 -6.43 1.71 4.60
N PRO A 13 -6.50 0.97 5.73
CA PRO A 13 -5.34 0.31 6.30
C PRO A 13 -4.89 -0.84 5.39
N VAL A 14 -3.59 -0.89 5.11
CA VAL A 14 -2.97 -1.85 4.21
C VAL A 14 -1.61 -2.31 4.75
N ARG A 15 -1.15 -3.47 4.29
CA ARG A 15 0.20 -3.97 4.47
C ARG A 15 0.94 -3.91 3.14
N VAL A 16 2.17 -3.42 3.17
CA VAL A 16 3.04 -3.29 2.00
C VAL A 16 4.39 -3.94 2.26
N HIS A 17 4.97 -4.55 1.24
CA HIS A 17 6.31 -5.10 1.29
C HIS A 17 7.29 -4.14 0.61
N VAL A 18 8.21 -3.54 1.36
CA VAL A 18 9.18 -2.57 0.85
C VAL A 18 10.58 -2.97 1.29
N ARG A 19 11.49 -3.14 0.33
CA ARG A 19 12.91 -3.45 0.59
C ARG A 19 13.14 -4.67 1.51
N GLY A 20 12.34 -5.73 1.35
CA GLY A 20 12.48 -6.94 2.16
C GLY A 20 11.76 -6.89 3.51
N HIS A 21 11.08 -5.79 3.83
CA HIS A 21 10.36 -5.60 5.09
C HIS A 21 8.88 -5.34 4.84
N ASP A 22 8.05 -5.97 5.67
CA ASP A 22 6.62 -5.66 5.69
C ASP A 22 6.36 -4.46 6.60
N HIS A 23 5.58 -3.53 6.09
CA HIS A 23 5.14 -2.35 6.82
C HIS A 23 3.63 -2.25 6.80
N GLU A 24 3.06 -1.83 7.93
CA GLU A 24 1.66 -1.41 7.99
C GLU A 24 1.58 0.07 7.62
N GLY A 25 0.54 0.42 6.87
CA GLY A 25 0.35 1.77 6.38
C GLY A 25 -1.09 2.03 5.95
N GLU A 26 -1.27 3.20 5.34
CA GLU A 26 -2.56 3.72 4.93
C GLU A 26 -2.49 4.18 3.48
N VAL A 27 -3.53 3.87 2.71
CA VAL A 27 -3.66 4.34 1.33
C VAL A 27 -3.93 5.84 1.32
N VAL A 28 -3.01 6.60 0.75
CA VAL A 28 -3.17 8.05 0.54
C VAL A 28 -3.95 8.31 -0.75
N SER A 29 -3.69 7.53 -1.79
CA SER A 29 -4.41 7.60 -3.07
C SER A 29 -4.25 6.30 -3.84
N ALA A 30 -5.21 5.96 -4.69
CA ALA A 30 -5.11 4.78 -5.56
C ALA A 30 -5.66 5.07 -6.96
N THR A 31 -5.01 4.51 -7.96
CA THR A 31 -5.50 4.46 -9.35
C THR A 31 -5.97 3.04 -9.67
N ARG A 32 -6.17 2.73 -10.96
CA ARG A 32 -6.51 1.36 -11.39
C ARG A 32 -5.35 0.37 -11.33
N SER A 33 -4.10 0.85 -11.27
CA SER A 33 -2.91 0.00 -11.36
C SER A 33 -1.89 0.25 -10.25
N ARG A 34 -1.94 1.40 -9.58
CA ARG A 34 -0.97 1.78 -8.54
C ARG A 34 -1.65 2.39 -7.32
N ALA A 35 -1.08 2.16 -6.15
CA ALA A 35 -1.47 2.81 -4.90
C ALA A 35 -0.32 3.60 -4.31
N THR A 36 -0.62 4.75 -3.73
CA THR A 36 0.28 5.55 -2.92
C THR A 36 -0.03 5.23 -1.46
N VAL A 37 0.95 4.69 -0.74
CA VAL A 37 0.79 4.26 0.65
C VAL A 37 1.73 5.07 1.53
N ARG A 38 1.19 5.58 2.64
CA ARG A 38 1.97 6.15 3.74
C ARG A 38 2.19 5.06 4.78
N TYR A 39 3.43 4.83 5.18
CA TYR A 39 3.77 3.82 6.18
C TYR A 39 4.89 4.34 7.09
N VAL A 40 5.03 3.74 8.27
CA VAL A 40 6.12 4.03 9.20
C VAL A 40 7.21 2.98 9.01
N ASN A 41 8.44 3.42 8.75
CA ASN A 41 9.57 2.50 8.60
C ASN A 41 10.07 2.00 9.97
N GLN A 42 11.03 1.09 9.96
CA GLN A 42 11.64 0.54 11.19
C GLN A 42 12.37 1.57 12.07
N PHE A 43 12.59 2.79 11.56
CA PHE A 43 13.22 3.89 12.29
C PHE A 43 12.20 4.88 12.86
N GLY A 44 10.89 4.59 12.71
CA GLY A 44 9.83 5.48 13.17
C GLY A 44 9.56 6.67 12.23
N GLU A 45 10.16 6.69 11.05
CA GLU A 45 9.94 7.77 10.07
C GLU A 45 8.74 7.45 9.18
N GLU A 46 7.88 8.45 8.97
CA GLU A 46 6.85 8.37 7.95
C GLU A 46 7.47 8.43 6.55
N ARG A 47 7.09 7.45 5.72
CA ARG A 47 7.49 7.35 4.32
C ARG A 47 6.26 7.22 3.45
N ILE A 48 6.34 7.77 2.25
CA ILE A 48 5.31 7.64 1.22
C ILE A 48 5.94 6.93 0.05
N THR A 49 5.29 5.87 -0.43
CA THR A 49 5.76 5.10 -1.58
C THR A 49 4.61 4.79 -2.53
N LYS A 50 4.96 4.58 -3.81
CA LYS A 50 4.00 4.28 -4.87
C LYS A 50 4.24 2.86 -5.40
N LEU A 51 3.33 1.95 -5.07
CA LEU A 51 3.44 0.53 -5.37
C LEU A 51 2.40 0.09 -6.39
N PRO A 52 2.65 -0.98 -7.17
CA PRO A 52 1.62 -1.69 -7.90
C PRO A 52 0.53 -2.20 -6.94
N ILE A 53 -0.74 -2.20 -7.37
CA ILE A 53 -1.85 -2.66 -6.51
C ILE A 53 -1.67 -4.11 -6.04
N GLY A 54 -1.04 -4.96 -6.85
CA GLY A 54 -0.77 -6.35 -6.46
C GLY A 54 0.23 -6.51 -5.31
N GLU A 55 1.01 -5.48 -5.00
CA GLU A 55 1.97 -5.46 -3.88
C GLU A 55 1.36 -4.86 -2.59
N VAL A 56 0.10 -4.40 -2.66
CA VAL A 56 -0.62 -3.81 -1.53
C VAL A 56 -1.68 -4.79 -1.04
N VAL A 57 -1.54 -5.25 0.19
CA VAL A 57 -2.45 -6.22 0.81
C VAL A 57 -3.40 -5.49 1.74
N VAL A 58 -4.70 -5.64 1.52
CA VAL A 58 -5.74 -5.09 2.41
C VAL A 58 -5.78 -5.92 3.70
N ARG A 59 -5.89 -5.24 4.85
CA ARG A 59 -6.09 -5.88 6.15
C ARG A 59 -7.56 -6.13 6.43
#